data_AF-A0A0T2MNE4-F1
#
_entry.id   AF-A0A0T2MNE4-F1
#
_cell.length_a   1.000
_cell.length_b   1.000
_cell.length_c   1.000
_cell.angle_alpha   90.00
_cell.angle_beta   90.00
_cell.angle_gamma   90.00
#
_symmetry.space_group_name_H-M   'P 1'
#
loop_
_entity.id
_entity.type
_entity.pdbx_description
1 polymer ?
#
loop_
_entity_poly.entity_id
_entity_poly.type
_entity_poly.pdbx_seq_one_letter_code
_entity_poly.pdbx_strand_id
1 'polypeptide(L)'
;MADIRRESADGAVMVLGIRFRTRAQQRDQQGDRARMQSVRDAVLAARNSAEREREGLRLRIAEWYDRAVAIMDTSGEYGTRSPEDESEISAASKEAAAAELRVREIARSVAVFDDILGKLDEAEQAAGQAADAPEPGGQG
;
A
#
# COMPACT_ATOMS: atom_id res chain seq x y z
N MET A 1 -23.16 -57.04 -18.93
CA MET A 1 -24.34 -56.44 -19.59
C MET A 1 -25.33 -56.10 -18.49
N ALA A 2 -25.79 -54.87 -18.25
CA ALA A 2 -25.89 -53.73 -19.14
C ALA A 2 -25.49 -52.42 -18.44
N ASP A 3 -24.80 -51.60 -19.22
CA ASP A 3 -24.54 -50.17 -19.04
C ASP A 3 -25.87 -49.42 -19.01
N ILE A 4 -26.08 -48.54 -18.02
CA ILE A 4 -27.11 -47.49 -18.11
C ILE A 4 -26.47 -46.16 -17.70
N ARG A 5 -25.54 -45.69 -18.54
CA ARG A 5 -25.23 -44.27 -18.64
C ARG A 5 -26.43 -43.58 -19.25
N ARG A 6 -27.18 -42.82 -18.45
CA ARG A 6 -28.16 -41.87 -18.95
C ARG A 6 -27.51 -40.49 -18.92
N GLU A 7 -26.79 -40.17 -19.99
CA GLU A 7 -26.40 -38.79 -20.29
C GLU A 7 -27.68 -37.99 -20.53
N SER A 8 -27.97 -37.07 -19.61
CA SER A 8 -28.89 -35.96 -19.89
C SER A 8 -28.09 -34.92 -20.69
N ALA A 9 -28.70 -34.34 -21.71
CA ALA A 9 -28.10 -33.39 -22.67
C ALA A 9 -27.65 -32.04 -22.07
N ASP A 10 -27.47 -31.99 -20.77
CA ASP A 10 -27.07 -30.83 -19.98
C ASP A 10 -26.33 -31.43 -18.78
N GLY A 11 -25.01 -31.28 -18.72
CA GLY A 11 -24.05 -32.08 -17.93
C GLY A 11 -24.18 -32.02 -16.40
N ALA A 12 -25.37 -32.27 -15.86
CA ALA A 12 -25.70 -32.24 -14.45
C ALA A 12 -25.74 -33.65 -13.87
N VAL A 13 -24.72 -33.98 -13.07
CA VAL A 13 -24.72 -35.17 -12.20
C VAL A 13 -25.65 -34.90 -11.00
N MET A 14 -26.77 -35.63 -10.91
CA MET A 14 -27.67 -35.57 -9.74
C MET A 14 -27.23 -36.57 -8.67
N VAL A 15 -26.79 -36.07 -7.51
CA VAL A 15 -26.72 -36.83 -6.25
C VAL A 15 -27.71 -36.21 -5.27
N LEU A 16 -28.66 -37.02 -4.81
CA LEU A 16 -29.65 -36.80 -3.74
C LEU A 16 -29.84 -35.33 -3.28
N GLY A 17 -30.77 -34.62 -3.92
CA GLY A 17 -31.52 -33.52 -3.30
C GLY A 17 -30.86 -32.14 -3.16
N ILE A 18 -29.60 -31.94 -3.52
CA ILE A 18 -28.98 -30.60 -3.53
C ILE A 18 -28.52 -30.26 -4.94
N ARG A 19 -29.28 -29.40 -5.64
CA ARG A 19 -28.81 -28.73 -6.85
C ARG A 19 -27.59 -27.87 -6.45
N PHE A 20 -26.39 -28.39 -6.66
CA PHE A 20 -25.19 -27.57 -6.68
C PHE A 20 -25.25 -26.69 -7.93
N ARG A 21 -25.90 -25.53 -7.80
CA ARG A 21 -25.70 -24.44 -8.75
C ARG A 21 -24.25 -24.00 -8.57
N THR A 22 -23.42 -24.34 -9.54
CA THR A 22 -22.08 -23.76 -9.75
C THR A 22 -22.22 -22.26 -9.46
N ARG A 23 -21.46 -21.76 -8.48
CA ARG A 23 -21.56 -20.36 -8.03
C ARG A 23 -21.45 -19.48 -9.27
N ALA A 24 -22.46 -18.63 -9.48
CA ALA A 24 -22.53 -17.76 -10.66
C ALA A 24 -21.25 -16.94 -10.76
N GLN A 25 -20.44 -17.21 -11.79
CA GLN A 25 -19.13 -16.60 -12.09
C GLN A 25 -19.14 -15.07 -11.96
N GLN A 26 -20.28 -14.44 -12.28
CA GLN A 26 -20.50 -12.99 -12.17
C GLN A 26 -20.46 -12.45 -10.73
N ARG A 27 -20.92 -13.22 -9.74
CA ARG A 27 -20.84 -12.82 -8.31
C ARG A 27 -19.42 -12.95 -7.77
N ASP A 28 -18.70 -13.96 -8.21
CA ASP A 28 -17.30 -14.15 -7.81
C ASP A 28 -16.44 -13.01 -8.38
N GLN A 29 -16.64 -12.64 -9.65
CA GLN A 29 -16.00 -11.47 -10.26
C GLN A 29 -16.34 -10.14 -9.55
N GLN A 30 -17.59 -9.94 -9.13
CA GLN A 30 -17.98 -8.75 -8.37
C GLN A 30 -17.30 -8.70 -7.00
N GLY A 31 -17.18 -9.85 -6.33
CA GLY A 31 -16.45 -9.98 -5.08
C GLY A 31 -14.94 -9.73 -5.21
N ASP A 32 -14.32 -10.19 -6.29
CA ASP A 32 -12.90 -9.95 -6.58
C ASP A 32 -12.62 -8.47 -6.81
N ARG A 33 -13.43 -7.77 -7.61
CA ARG A 33 -13.29 -6.32 -7.81
C ARG A 33 -13.43 -5.55 -6.50
N ALA A 34 -14.42 -5.90 -5.67
CA ALA A 34 -14.61 -5.25 -4.38
C ALA A 34 -13.42 -5.47 -3.43
N ARG A 35 -12.84 -6.68 -3.41
CA ARG A 35 -11.63 -6.96 -2.64
C ARG A 35 -10.42 -6.16 -3.13
N MET A 36 -10.21 -6.11 -4.44
CA MET A 36 -9.11 -5.34 -5.05
C MET A 36 -9.24 -3.85 -4.73
N GLN A 37 -10.44 -3.28 -4.83
CA GLN A 37 -10.69 -1.89 -4.46
C GLN A 37 -10.38 -1.64 -2.98
N SER A 38 -10.83 -2.52 -2.08
CA SER A 38 -10.54 -2.39 -0.66
C SER A 38 -9.05 -2.42 -0.34
N VAL A 39 -8.27 -3.24 -1.05
CA VAL A 39 -6.81 -3.28 -0.90
C VAL A 39 -6.18 -1.99 -1.42
N ARG A 40 -6.60 -1.53 -2.60
CA ARG A 40 -6.13 -0.26 -3.19
C ARG A 40 -6.37 0.90 -2.22
N ASP A 41 -7.57 1.04 -1.67
CA ASP A 41 -7.93 2.11 -0.76
C ASP A 41 -7.09 2.08 0.53
N ALA A 42 -6.84 0.89 1.08
CA ALA A 42 -5.99 0.72 2.25
C ALA A 42 -4.53 1.12 1.97
N VAL A 43 -4.00 0.76 0.80
CA VAL A 43 -2.63 1.12 0.39
C VAL A 43 -2.51 2.62 0.16
N LEU A 44 -3.49 3.25 -0.49
CA LEU A 44 -3.54 4.71 -0.67
C LEU A 44 -3.60 5.45 0.68
N ALA A 45 -4.42 4.97 1.61
CA ALA A 45 -4.49 5.54 2.96
C ALA A 45 -3.15 5.45 3.70
N ALA A 46 -2.49 4.29 3.62
CA ALA A 46 -1.17 4.08 4.22
C ALA A 46 -0.10 4.99 3.59
N ARG A 47 -0.08 5.11 2.25
CA ARG A 47 0.80 6.01 1.50
C ARG A 47 0.62 7.47 1.92
N ASN A 48 -0.62 7.95 1.96
CA ASN A 48 -0.92 9.33 2.35
C ASN A 48 -0.58 9.61 3.82
N SER A 49 -0.76 8.63 4.71
CA SER A 49 -0.33 8.75 6.10
C SER A 49 1.19 8.86 6.21
N ALA A 50 1.92 8.01 5.48
CA ALA A 50 3.38 8.02 5.45
C ALA A 50 3.93 9.35 4.90
N GLU A 51 3.34 9.88 3.82
CA GLU A 51 3.76 11.19 3.29
C GLU A 51 3.53 12.33 4.27
N ARG A 52 2.40 12.34 4.99
CA ARG A 52 2.13 13.35 6.04
C ARG A 52 3.13 13.23 7.19
N GLU A 53 3.45 12.03 7.63
CA GLU A 53 4.47 11.81 8.67
C GLU A 53 5.83 12.34 8.21
N ARG A 54 6.24 12.03 6.97
CA ARG A 54 7.49 12.51 6.36
C ARG A 54 7.56 14.03 6.36
N GLU A 55 6.49 14.69 5.95
CA GLU A 55 6.46 16.14 5.87
C GLU A 55 6.49 16.79 7.26
N GLY A 56 5.73 16.25 8.21
CA GLY A 56 5.79 16.70 9.61
C GLY A 56 7.15 16.47 10.27
N LEU A 57 7.92 15.46 9.84
CA LEU A 57 9.30 15.27 10.31
C LEU A 57 10.26 16.29 9.68
N ARG A 58 10.10 16.63 8.40
CA ARG A 58 10.93 17.65 7.74
C ARG A 58 10.80 19.02 8.39
N LEU A 59 9.58 19.41 8.74
CA LEU A 59 9.35 20.65 9.48
C LEU A 59 10.05 20.63 10.84
N ARG A 60 9.91 19.55 11.61
CA ARG A 60 10.58 19.41 12.91
C ARG A 60 12.11 19.36 12.82
N ILE A 61 12.65 18.77 11.75
CA ILE A 61 14.10 18.80 11.48
C ILE A 61 14.59 20.25 11.35
N ALA A 62 13.88 21.06 10.56
CA ALA A 62 14.22 22.48 10.42
C ALA A 62 14.13 23.20 11.80
N GLU A 63 13.05 22.98 12.55
CA GLU A 63 12.88 23.59 13.89
C GLU A 63 14.00 23.22 14.88
N TRP A 64 14.47 21.96 14.89
CA TRP A 64 15.58 21.55 15.76
C TRP A 64 16.90 22.20 15.33
N TYR A 65 17.18 22.29 14.03
CA TYR A 65 18.37 22.99 13.55
C TYR A 65 18.30 24.49 13.83
N ASP A 66 17.17 25.14 13.61
CA ASP A 66 16.96 26.55 13.92
C ASP A 66 17.16 26.82 15.41
N ARG A 67 16.68 25.92 16.28
CA ARG A 67 16.93 26.00 17.73
C ARG A 67 18.41 25.89 18.06
N ALA A 68 19.12 24.92 17.48
CA ALA A 68 20.55 24.76 17.70
C ALA A 68 21.33 26.00 17.26
N VAL A 69 21.01 26.56 16.08
CA VAL A 69 21.62 27.78 15.56
C VAL A 69 21.33 28.98 16.47
N ALA A 70 20.09 29.16 16.92
CA ALA A 70 19.73 30.27 17.81
C ALA A 70 20.50 30.22 19.15
N ILE A 71 20.73 29.03 19.69
CA ILE A 71 21.59 28.86 20.88
C ILE A 71 23.03 29.19 20.49
N MET A 72 23.55 28.67 19.38
CA MET A 72 24.92 28.95 18.92
C MET A 72 25.20 30.45 18.71
N ASP A 73 24.24 31.21 18.20
CA ASP A 73 24.36 32.65 17.93
C ASP A 73 24.39 33.49 19.22
N THR A 74 23.76 33.00 20.29
CA THR A 74 23.64 33.71 21.57
C THR A 74 24.59 33.22 22.65
N SER A 75 25.19 32.05 22.42
CA SER A 75 26.19 31.44 23.29
C SER A 75 27.61 31.69 22.76
N GLY A 76 28.59 31.65 23.65
CA GLY A 76 30.00 31.82 23.28
C GLY A 76 30.49 30.78 22.25
N GLU A 77 31.74 30.93 21.83
CA GLU A 77 32.38 29.96 20.93
C GLU A 77 32.43 28.57 21.55
N TYR A 78 32.51 27.54 20.69
CA TYR A 78 32.68 26.16 21.11
C TYR A 78 33.83 26.01 22.13
N GLY A 79 33.58 25.28 23.22
CA GLY A 79 34.53 25.09 24.33
C GLY A 79 34.56 26.23 25.35
N THR A 80 34.01 27.41 25.03
CA THR A 80 33.77 28.51 25.99
C THR A 80 32.29 28.63 26.37
N ARG A 81 31.41 28.01 25.58
CA ARG A 81 29.98 27.88 25.80
C ARG A 81 29.66 27.17 27.12
N SER A 82 28.53 27.53 27.74
CA SER A 82 28.06 26.86 28.96
C SER A 82 27.77 25.37 28.70
N PRO A 83 27.97 24.48 29.69
CA PRO A 83 27.60 23.07 29.56
C PRO A 83 26.13 22.87 29.23
N GLU A 84 25.25 23.74 29.73
CA GLU A 84 23.81 23.73 29.46
C GLU A 84 23.52 23.96 27.98
N ASP A 85 24.09 25.02 27.39
CA ASP A 85 23.89 25.33 25.96
C ASP A 85 24.45 24.23 25.05
N GLU A 86 25.62 23.68 25.37
CA GLU A 86 26.18 22.53 24.62
C GLU A 86 25.27 21.30 24.69
N SER A 87 24.69 21.04 25.87
CA SER A 87 23.74 19.94 26.06
C SER A 87 22.48 20.16 25.21
N GLU A 88 21.94 21.37 25.17
CA GLU A 88 20.75 21.68 24.35
C GLU A 88 21.02 21.59 22.85
N ILE A 89 22.16 22.12 22.38
CA ILE A 89 22.60 22.00 20.98
C ILE A 89 22.76 20.53 20.58
N SER A 90 23.41 19.73 21.42
CA SER A 90 23.62 18.31 21.21
C SER A 90 22.29 17.55 21.15
N ALA A 91 21.36 17.85 22.07
CA ALA A 91 20.03 17.26 22.09
C ALA A 91 19.26 17.57 20.79
N ALA A 92 19.21 18.84 20.38
CA ALA A 92 18.53 19.24 19.14
C ALA A 92 19.14 18.55 17.90
N SER A 93 20.47 18.50 17.82
CA SER A 93 21.19 17.84 16.72
C SER A 93 20.91 16.33 16.66
N LYS A 94 20.81 15.67 17.82
CA LYS A 94 20.49 14.24 17.92
C LYS A 94 19.06 13.94 17.47
N GLU A 95 18.10 14.76 17.88
CA GLU A 95 16.70 14.62 17.45
C GLU A 95 16.55 14.82 15.93
N ALA A 96 17.23 15.82 15.38
CA ALA A 96 17.27 16.04 13.93
C ALA A 96 17.83 14.83 13.18
N ALA A 97 18.98 14.29 13.61
CA ALA A 97 19.59 13.12 12.98
C ALA A 97 18.69 11.87 13.06
N ALA A 98 17.99 11.66 14.17
CA ALA A 98 17.04 10.56 14.33
C ALA A 98 15.84 10.70 13.38
N ALA A 99 15.31 11.90 13.24
CA ALA A 99 14.22 12.16 12.31
C ALA A 99 14.64 12.05 10.83
N GLU A 100 15.86 12.42 10.47
CA GLU A 100 16.38 12.21 9.12
C GLU A 100 16.43 10.73 8.75
N LEU A 101 16.88 9.87 9.68
CA LEU A 101 16.84 8.42 9.51
C LEU A 101 15.41 7.93 9.27
N ARG A 102 14.47 8.40 10.08
CA ARG A 102 13.05 8.07 9.94
C ARG A 102 12.47 8.56 8.60
N VAL A 103 12.82 9.75 8.14
CA VAL A 103 12.41 10.28 6.82
C VAL A 103 12.88 9.36 5.70
N ARG A 104 14.12 8.85 5.76
CA ARG A 104 14.64 7.88 4.79
C ARG A 104 13.89 6.55 4.83
N GLU A 105 13.56 6.06 6.02
CA GLU A 105 12.75 4.85 6.18
C GLU A 105 11.36 5.01 5.57
N ILE A 106 10.69 6.11 5.88
CA ILE A 106 9.37 6.42 5.34
C ILE A 106 9.41 6.54 3.81
N ALA A 107 10.46 7.16 3.25
CA ALA A 107 10.62 7.25 1.80
C ALA A 107 10.69 5.86 1.14
N ARG A 108 11.36 4.88 1.78
CA ARG A 108 11.36 3.49 1.31
C ARG A 108 9.97 2.87 1.38
N SER A 109 9.23 3.09 2.47
CA SER A 109 7.85 2.59 2.60
C SER A 109 6.92 3.19 1.54
N VAL A 110 7.04 4.49 1.25
CA VAL A 110 6.26 5.15 0.18
C VAL A 110 6.55 4.50 -1.17
N ALA A 111 7.82 4.26 -1.51
CA ALA A 111 8.18 3.57 -2.75
C ALA A 111 7.58 2.16 -2.85
N VAL A 112 7.51 1.42 -1.73
CA VAL A 112 6.84 0.11 -1.69
C VAL A 112 5.34 0.25 -1.92
N PHE A 113 4.68 1.25 -1.34
CA PHE A 113 3.26 1.48 -1.59
C PHE A 113 2.99 1.86 -3.05
N ASP A 114 3.86 2.68 -3.66
CA ASP A 114 3.77 3.04 -5.08
C ASP A 114 3.91 1.81 -5.99
N ASP A 115 4.86 0.92 -5.70
CA ASP A 115 5.04 -0.35 -6.43
C ASP A 115 3.81 -1.26 -6.30
N ILE A 116 3.22 -1.36 -5.10
CA ILE A 116 1.98 -2.13 -4.89
C ILE A 116 0.83 -1.54 -5.69
N LEU A 117 0.65 -0.21 -5.69
CA LEU A 117 -0.40 0.45 -6.45
C LEU A 117 -0.24 0.22 -7.95
N GLY A 118 0.98 0.31 -8.48
CA GLY A 118 1.27 0.00 -9.88
C GLY A 118 0.90 -1.44 -10.25
N LYS A 119 1.24 -2.41 -9.40
CA LYS A 119 0.84 -3.83 -9.61
C LYS A 119 -0.67 -4.04 -9.56
N LEU A 120 -1.39 -3.31 -8.72
CA LEU A 120 -2.84 -3.35 -8.68
C LEU A 120 -3.46 -2.75 -9.96
N ASP A 121 -2.90 -1.65 -10.48
CA ASP A 121 -3.30 -1.06 -11.76
C ASP A 121 -3.09 -2.04 -12.94
N GLU A 122 -1.92 -2.68 -13.01
CA GLU A 122 -1.61 -3.68 -14.03
C GLU A 122 -2.58 -4.89 -13.97
N ALA A 123 -2.87 -5.39 -12.77
CA ALA A 123 -3.79 -6.49 -12.57
C ALA A 123 -5.22 -6.15 -12.99
N GLU A 124 -5.67 -4.92 -12.72
CA GLU A 124 -6.99 -4.43 -13.12
C GLU A 124 -7.11 -4.29 -14.64
N GLN A 125 -6.07 -3.79 -15.31
CA GLN A 125 -6.02 -3.71 -16.77
C GLN A 125 -6.02 -5.08 -17.44
N ALA A 126 -5.24 -6.03 -16.91
CA ALA A 126 -5.20 -7.41 -17.42
C ALA A 126 -6.57 -8.10 -17.28
N ALA A 127 -7.27 -7.88 -16.16
CA ALA A 127 -8.63 -8.39 -15.96
C ALA A 127 -9.64 -7.77 -16.93
N GLY A 128 -9.50 -6.48 -17.25
CA GLY A 128 -10.32 -5.78 -18.24
C GLY A 128 -10.12 -6.33 -19.67
N GLN A 129 -8.87 -6.56 -20.07
CA GLN A 129 -8.53 -7.11 -21.40
C GLN A 129 -9.03 -8.55 -21.58
N ALA A 130 -8.98 -9.37 -20.52
CA ALA A 130 -9.50 -10.73 -20.56
C ALA A 130 -11.03 -10.80 -20.71
N ALA A 131 -11.75 -9.76 -20.27
CA ALA A 131 -13.20 -9.67 -20.39
C ALA A 131 -13.67 -9.20 -21.78
N ASP A 132 -12.80 -8.51 -22.53
CA ASP A 132 -13.11 -7.92 -23.85
C ASP A 132 -12.62 -8.80 -25.04
N ALA A 133 -12.01 -9.95 -24.73
CA ALA A 133 -11.57 -10.90 -25.75
C ALA A 133 -12.78 -11.54 -26.45
N PRO A 134 -12.88 -11.50 -27.80
CA PRO A 134 -13.98 -12.11 -28.52
C PRO A 134 -13.98 -13.63 -28.31
N GLU A 135 -15.13 -14.20 -27.98
CA GLU A 135 -15.25 -15.66 -27.80
C GLU A 135 -14.83 -16.39 -29.08
N PRO A 136 -13.83 -17.30 -29.01
CA PRO A 136 -13.43 -18.10 -30.15
C PRO A 136 -14.44 -19.23 -30.32
N GLY A 137 -15.51 -19.04 -31.09
CA GLY A 137 -16.35 -20.17 -31.48
C GLY A 137 -17.80 -19.94 -31.91
N GLY A 138 -18.30 -18.71 -32.00
CA GLY A 138 -19.65 -18.46 -32.50
C GLY A 138 -19.73 -18.40 -34.03
N GLN A 139 -19.39 -19.47 -34.74
CA GLN A 139 -19.64 -19.58 -36.19
C GLN A 139 -20.70 -20.66 -36.48
N GLY A 140 -21.83 -20.19 -37.04
CA GLY A 140 -22.57 -20.83 -38.13
C GLY A 140 -23.50 -21.98 -37.79
#